data_AF-A0A536ZM72-F1
#
_entry.id   AF-A0A536ZM72-F1
#
_cell.length_a   1.000
_cell.length_b   1.000
_cell.length_c   1.000
_cell.angle_alpha   90.00
_cell.angle_beta   90.00
_cell.angle_gamma   90.00
#
_symmetry.space_group_name_H-M   'P 1'
#
loop_
_entity.id
_entity.type
_entity.pdbx_description
1 polymer ?
#
loop_
_entity_poly.entity_id
_entity_poly.type
_entity_poly.pdbx_seq_one_letter_code
_entity_poly.pdbx_strand_id
1 'polypeptide(L)'
;MTDAAERPGGDAAPALRLSITAHALATAGTLDALSTGFTLIAAAALALAAVLGALGLAAKWVAMRARLDRRLLSMLAIEARSGAFSTGVFDRVMLELQLLPRAKTGRDWPLRCRGALRLPLWLGGLVTLQALLIAGAGCSALLA
;
A
#
# COMPACT_ATOMS: atom_id res chain seq x y z
N MET A 1 38.87 -77.76 -6.00
CA MET A 1 39.35 -76.67 -5.13
C MET A 1 39.52 -75.44 -6.00
N THR A 2 38.46 -74.65 -6.12
CA THR A 2 38.41 -73.39 -6.88
C THR A 2 38.10 -72.30 -5.88
N ASP A 3 39.12 -71.61 -5.42
CA ASP A 3 38.99 -70.36 -4.67
C ASP A 3 38.69 -69.25 -5.67
N ALA A 4 37.41 -68.88 -5.76
CA ALA A 4 36.99 -67.64 -6.40
C ALA A 4 37.35 -66.49 -5.45
N ALA A 5 38.49 -65.86 -5.70
CA ALA A 5 38.89 -64.64 -5.01
C ALA A 5 37.86 -63.52 -5.30
N GLU A 6 36.98 -63.30 -4.34
CA GLU A 6 36.06 -62.18 -4.27
C GLU A 6 36.88 -60.89 -4.29
N ARG A 7 36.85 -60.16 -5.41
CA ARG A 7 37.60 -58.91 -5.57
C ARG A 7 36.91 -57.79 -4.77
N PRO A 8 37.55 -57.22 -3.74
CA PRO A 8 36.91 -56.24 -2.85
C PRO A 8 36.89 -54.81 -3.44
N GLY A 9 36.61 -54.67 -4.74
CA GLY A 9 36.78 -53.39 -5.46
C GLY A 9 35.65 -52.98 -6.41
N GLY A 10 34.61 -53.80 -6.60
CA GLY A 10 33.50 -53.51 -7.52
C GLY A 10 32.53 -52.42 -7.04
N ASP A 11 32.38 -52.28 -5.72
CA ASP A 11 31.29 -51.51 -5.12
C ASP A 11 31.68 -50.10 -4.66
N ALA A 12 32.98 -49.76 -4.69
CA ALA A 12 33.49 -48.48 -4.20
C ALA A 12 33.17 -47.28 -5.13
N ALA A 13 33.23 -47.50 -6.45
CA ALA A 13 32.92 -46.47 -7.45
C ALA A 13 31.44 -46.02 -7.44
N PRO A 14 30.43 -46.92 -7.39
CA PRO A 14 29.04 -46.51 -7.25
C PRO A 14 28.76 -45.88 -5.89
N ALA A 15 29.34 -46.38 -4.80
CA ALA A 15 29.19 -45.80 -3.47
C ALA A 15 29.66 -44.34 -3.39
N LEU A 16 30.82 -44.03 -4.00
CA LEU A 16 31.35 -42.66 -4.08
C LEU A 16 30.44 -41.73 -4.90
N ARG A 17 29.88 -42.20 -6.02
CA ARG A 17 28.94 -41.38 -6.82
C ARG A 17 27.67 -41.06 -6.05
N LEU A 18 27.12 -42.04 -5.35
CA LEU A 18 25.92 -41.87 -4.53
C LEU A 18 26.14 -40.88 -3.38
N SER A 19 27.30 -40.91 -2.71
CA SER A 19 27.59 -39.95 -1.63
C SER A 19 27.77 -38.52 -2.15
N ILE A 20 28.42 -38.34 -3.30
CA ILE A 20 28.54 -37.03 -3.97
C ILE A 20 27.15 -36.51 -4.37
N THR A 21 26.31 -37.35 -4.98
CA THR A 21 24.94 -36.96 -5.36
C THR A 21 24.08 -36.63 -4.15
N ALA A 22 24.18 -37.40 -3.06
CA ALA A 22 23.46 -37.12 -1.83
C ALA A 22 23.89 -35.78 -1.22
N HIS A 23 25.19 -35.46 -1.23
CA HIS A 23 25.68 -34.18 -0.75
C HIS A 23 25.22 -33.01 -1.63
N ALA A 24 25.24 -33.17 -2.96
CA ALA A 24 24.73 -32.18 -3.91
C ALA A 24 23.23 -31.91 -3.74
N LEU A 25 22.43 -32.96 -3.51
CA LEU A 25 21.00 -32.83 -3.24
C LEU A 25 20.73 -32.20 -1.87
N ALA A 26 21.56 -32.50 -0.85
CA ALA A 26 21.47 -31.81 0.44
C ALA A 26 21.75 -30.30 0.30
N THR A 27 22.72 -29.91 -0.53
CA THR A 27 22.97 -28.50 -0.85
C THR A 27 21.87 -27.86 -1.69
N ALA A 28 21.10 -28.62 -2.47
CA ALA A 28 19.92 -28.09 -3.16
C ALA A 28 18.82 -27.67 -2.16
N GLY A 29 18.72 -28.35 -1.02
CA GLY A 29 17.78 -27.98 0.05
C GLY A 29 18.07 -26.60 0.67
N THR A 30 19.33 -26.20 0.77
CA THR A 30 19.67 -24.85 1.28
C THR A 30 19.34 -23.77 0.25
N LEU A 31 19.55 -24.04 -1.04
CA LEU A 31 19.16 -23.13 -2.13
C LEU A 31 17.64 -22.95 -2.20
N ASP A 32 16.86 -24.01 -1.97
CA ASP A 32 15.39 -23.94 -1.91
C ASP A 32 14.90 -23.09 -0.73
N ALA A 33 15.51 -23.24 0.45
CA ALA A 33 15.20 -22.41 1.61
C ALA A 33 15.50 -20.92 1.36
N LEU A 34 16.62 -20.61 0.71
CA LEU A 34 16.97 -19.24 0.31
C LEU A 34 15.98 -18.68 -0.72
N SER A 35 15.61 -19.48 -1.73
CA SER A 35 14.62 -19.09 -2.74
C SER A 35 13.26 -18.77 -2.11
N THR A 36 12.82 -19.59 -1.16
CA THR A 36 11.60 -19.36 -0.38
C THR A 36 11.71 -18.05 0.41
N GLY A 37 12.84 -17.81 1.09
CA GLY A 37 13.09 -16.57 1.82
C GLY A 37 13.01 -15.33 0.92
N PHE A 38 13.69 -15.35 -0.23
CA PHE A 38 13.63 -14.25 -1.20
C PHE A 38 12.22 -14.00 -1.74
N THR A 39 11.47 -15.08 -2.01
CA THR A 39 10.08 -14.97 -2.48
C THR A 39 9.19 -14.30 -1.44
N LEU A 40 9.33 -14.65 -0.16
CA LEU A 40 8.57 -14.03 0.93
C LEU A 40 8.92 -12.55 1.11
N ILE A 41 10.21 -12.19 1.04
CA ILE A 41 10.66 -10.79 1.12
C ILE A 41 10.09 -9.98 -0.06
N ALA A 42 10.15 -10.53 -1.28
CA ALA A 42 9.59 -9.87 -2.46
C ALA A 42 8.07 -9.67 -2.34
N ALA A 43 7.34 -10.67 -1.84
CA ALA A 43 5.90 -10.57 -1.60
C ALA A 43 5.57 -9.49 -0.54
N ALA A 44 6.33 -9.42 0.55
CA ALA A 44 6.16 -8.40 1.57
C ALA A 44 6.43 -6.99 1.03
N ALA A 45 7.49 -6.82 0.22
CA ALA A 45 7.80 -5.54 -0.42
C ALA A 45 6.69 -5.10 -1.39
N LEU A 46 6.12 -6.03 -2.17
CA LEU A 46 5.01 -5.74 -3.07
C LEU A 46 3.74 -5.33 -2.30
N ALA A 47 3.42 -6.04 -1.23
CA ALA A 47 2.28 -5.72 -0.37
C ALA A 47 2.42 -4.31 0.25
N LEU A 48 3.61 -3.98 0.76
CA LEU A 48 3.90 -2.65 1.30
C LEU A 48 3.78 -1.57 0.22
N ALA A 49 4.32 -1.80 -0.97
CA ALA A 49 4.23 -0.86 -2.09
C ALA A 49 2.76 -0.60 -2.49
N ALA A 50 1.92 -1.63 -2.50
CA ALA A 50 0.49 -1.49 -2.76
C ALA A 50 -0.21 -0.62 -1.68
N VAL A 51 0.10 -0.84 -0.41
CA VAL A 51 -0.43 -0.03 0.71
C VAL A 51 0.00 1.44 0.58
N LEU A 52 1.28 1.70 0.29
CA LEU A 52 1.80 3.05 0.08
C LEU A 52 1.14 3.74 -1.11
N GLY A 53 0.93 3.00 -2.22
CA GLY A 53 0.21 3.49 -3.39
C GLY A 53 -1.24 3.87 -3.08
N ALA A 54 -1.95 3.03 -2.34
CA ALA A 54 -3.32 3.30 -1.90
C ALA A 54 -3.41 4.53 -0.98
N LEU A 55 -2.50 4.65 -0.01
CA LEU A 55 -2.39 5.85 0.85
C LEU A 55 -2.12 7.12 0.04
N GLY A 56 -1.17 7.05 -0.91
CA GLY A 56 -0.83 8.17 -1.78
C GLY A 56 -2.01 8.61 -2.65
N LEU A 57 -2.77 7.65 -3.19
CA LEU A 57 -3.98 7.93 -3.97
C LEU A 57 -5.07 8.57 -3.09
N ALA A 58 -5.27 8.05 -1.87
CA ALA A 58 -6.21 8.63 -0.91
C ALA A 58 -5.81 10.06 -0.53
N ALA A 59 -4.52 10.32 -0.27
CA ALA A 59 -4.01 11.66 0.02
C ALA A 59 -4.23 12.60 -1.18
N LYS A 60 -3.98 12.14 -2.41
CA LYS A 60 -4.21 12.93 -3.62
C LYS A 60 -5.68 13.29 -3.81
N TRP A 61 -6.57 12.33 -3.55
CA TRP A 61 -8.02 12.54 -3.57
C TRP A 61 -8.46 13.59 -2.54
N VAL A 62 -8.00 13.47 -1.28
CA VAL A 62 -8.30 14.45 -0.23
C VAL A 62 -7.76 15.84 -0.58
N ALA A 63 -6.55 15.93 -1.12
CA ALA A 63 -5.96 17.20 -1.55
C ALA A 63 -6.74 17.84 -2.70
N MET A 64 -7.20 17.05 -3.68
CA MET A 64 -8.04 17.52 -4.77
C MET A 64 -9.36 18.07 -4.24
N ARG A 65 -10.02 17.33 -3.34
CA ARG A 65 -11.26 17.76 -2.68
C ARG A 65 -11.07 19.04 -1.87
N ALA A 66 -9.99 19.16 -1.11
CA ALA A 66 -9.69 20.38 -0.35
C ALA A 66 -9.50 21.61 -1.27
N ARG A 67 -8.88 21.43 -2.45
CA ARG A 67 -8.72 22.51 -3.44
C ARG A 67 -10.06 22.90 -4.07
N LEU A 68 -10.91 21.93 -4.38
CA LEU A 68 -12.26 22.17 -4.89
C LEU A 68 -13.09 22.92 -3.85
N ASP A 69 -13.14 22.43 -2.62
CA ASP A 69 -13.91 23.03 -1.52
C ASP A 69 -13.44 24.45 -1.23
N ARG A 70 -12.12 24.71 -1.25
CA ARG A 70 -11.57 26.06 -1.09
C ARG A 70 -12.08 27.00 -2.19
N ARG A 71 -12.01 26.58 -3.46
CA ARG A 71 -12.48 27.40 -4.59
C ARG A 71 -13.98 27.65 -4.48
N LEU A 72 -14.76 26.61 -4.22
CA LEU A 72 -16.21 26.70 -4.07
C LEU A 72 -16.59 27.67 -2.95
N LEU A 73 -16.07 27.47 -1.74
CA LEU A 73 -16.34 28.32 -0.59
C LEU A 73 -15.89 29.77 -0.82
N SER A 74 -14.79 30.01 -1.55
CA SER A 74 -14.36 31.36 -1.88
C SER A 74 -15.34 32.09 -2.81
N MET A 75 -15.90 31.39 -3.82
CA MET A 75 -16.92 31.95 -4.72
C MET A 75 -18.22 32.21 -3.95
N LEU A 76 -18.65 31.27 -3.11
CA LEU A 76 -19.84 31.43 -2.28
C LEU A 76 -19.70 32.57 -1.27
N ALA A 77 -18.51 32.78 -0.70
CA ALA A 77 -18.27 33.89 0.21
C ALA A 77 -18.38 35.26 -0.49
N ILE A 78 -18.00 35.35 -1.77
CA ILE A 78 -18.20 36.57 -2.58
C ILE A 78 -19.70 36.79 -2.81
N GLU A 79 -20.42 35.76 -3.25
CA GLU A 79 -21.85 35.82 -3.51
C GLU A 79 -22.68 36.10 -2.25
N ALA A 80 -22.23 35.60 -1.09
CA ALA A 80 -22.87 35.86 0.19
C ALA A 80 -22.73 37.31 0.61
N ARG A 81 -21.61 37.96 0.28
CA ARG A 81 -21.39 39.40 0.55
C ARG A 81 -22.21 40.31 -0.36
N SER A 82 -22.54 39.87 -1.58
CA SER A 82 -23.42 40.63 -2.48
C SER A 82 -24.91 40.46 -2.16
N GLY A 83 -25.27 39.56 -1.23
CA GLY A 83 -26.65 39.27 -0.85
C GLY A 83 -27.41 38.39 -1.86
N ALA A 84 -26.77 37.96 -2.93
CA ALA A 84 -27.38 37.14 -3.98
C ALA A 84 -27.28 35.63 -3.71
N PHE A 85 -26.55 35.23 -2.66
CA PHE A 85 -26.38 33.83 -2.29
C PHE A 85 -27.65 33.18 -1.72
N SER A 86 -28.04 32.04 -2.29
CA SER A 86 -29.14 31.20 -1.79
C SER A 86 -28.68 29.76 -1.54
N THR A 87 -28.80 29.30 -0.29
CA THR A 87 -28.48 27.91 0.11
C THR A 87 -29.32 26.89 -0.66
N GLY A 88 -30.59 27.19 -0.94
CA GLY A 88 -31.48 26.28 -1.67
C GLY A 88 -31.08 26.10 -3.14
N VAL A 89 -30.63 27.19 -3.79
CA VAL A 89 -30.09 27.12 -5.16
C VAL A 89 -28.80 26.33 -5.19
N PHE A 90 -27.90 26.59 -4.23
CA PHE A 90 -26.65 25.83 -4.08
C PHE A 90 -26.90 24.33 -3.92
N ASP A 91 -27.80 23.95 -3.00
CA ASP A 91 -28.10 22.54 -2.73
C ASP A 91 -28.72 21.84 -3.94
N ARG A 92 -29.59 22.53 -4.69
CA ARG A 92 -30.16 21.99 -5.93
C ARG A 92 -29.08 21.68 -6.96
N VAL A 93 -28.19 22.65 -7.24
CA VAL A 93 -27.10 22.47 -8.21
C VAL A 93 -26.14 21.36 -7.76
N MET A 94 -25.80 21.30 -6.48
CA MET A 94 -24.91 20.26 -5.97
C MET A 94 -25.54 18.86 -5.99
N LEU A 95 -26.87 18.75 -5.86
CA LEU A 95 -27.59 17.50 -6.05
C LEU A 95 -27.59 17.06 -7.52
N GLU A 96 -27.87 17.99 -8.44
CA GLU A 96 -27.88 17.73 -9.89
C GLU A 96 -26.51 17.25 -10.38
N LEU A 97 -25.43 17.83 -9.85
CA LEU A 97 -24.06 17.42 -10.13
C LEU A 97 -23.59 16.17 -9.36
N GLN A 98 -24.45 15.56 -8.54
CA GLN A 98 -24.14 14.42 -7.67
C GLN A 98 -22.96 14.66 -6.70
N LEU A 99 -22.66 15.93 -6.38
CA LEU A 99 -21.59 16.32 -5.46
C LEU A 99 -22.08 16.38 -4.00
N LEU A 100 -23.38 16.48 -3.79
CA LEU A 100 -24.02 16.46 -2.46
C LEU A 100 -25.02 15.30 -2.36
N PRO A 101 -24.90 14.42 -1.36
CA PRO A 101 -25.94 13.43 -1.08
C PRO A 101 -27.24 14.08 -0.61
N ARG A 102 -28.40 13.55 -1.05
CA ARG A 102 -29.74 14.02 -0.64
C ARG A 102 -29.91 14.16 0.88
N ALA A 103 -29.34 13.24 1.66
CA ALA A 103 -29.41 13.29 3.13
C ALA A 103 -28.65 14.48 3.77
N LYS A 104 -27.92 15.29 2.99
CA LYS A 104 -27.09 16.41 3.47
C LYS A 104 -27.62 17.79 3.04
N THR A 105 -28.75 17.85 2.34
CA THR A 105 -29.40 19.10 1.92
C THR A 105 -29.93 19.88 3.13
N GLY A 106 -30.00 21.20 3.03
CA GLY A 106 -30.53 22.07 4.09
C GLY A 106 -29.64 22.20 5.32
N ARG A 107 -28.45 21.57 5.33
CA ARG A 107 -27.51 21.66 6.46
C ARG A 107 -26.97 23.07 6.66
N ASP A 108 -26.85 23.49 7.92
CA ASP A 108 -26.25 24.78 8.28
C ASP A 108 -24.80 24.95 7.79
N TRP A 109 -24.47 26.16 7.37
CA TRP A 109 -23.16 26.54 6.86
C TRP A 109 -21.98 26.30 7.83
N PRO A 110 -22.09 26.58 9.14
CA PRO A 110 -21.02 26.27 10.09
C PRO A 110 -20.64 24.79 10.12
N LEU A 111 -21.61 23.88 10.02
CA LEU A 111 -21.37 22.44 9.96
C LEU A 111 -20.68 22.03 8.65
N ARG A 112 -21.05 22.67 7.53
CA ARG A 112 -20.38 22.45 6.23
C ARG A 112 -18.93 22.90 6.28
N CYS A 113 -18.66 24.08 6.82
CA CYS A 113 -17.31 24.61 6.98
C CYS A 113 -16.45 23.73 7.90
N ARG A 114 -16.97 23.25 9.03
CA ARG A 114 -16.27 22.28 9.89
C ARG A 114 -15.91 20.99 9.15
N GLY A 115 -16.80 20.51 8.27
CA GLY A 115 -16.53 19.36 7.41
C GLY A 115 -15.35 19.60 6.46
N ALA A 116 -15.30 20.76 5.81
CA ALA A 116 -14.20 21.13 4.92
C ALA A 116 -12.87 21.29 5.68
N LEU A 117 -12.90 21.84 6.90
CA LEU A 117 -11.72 22.00 7.76
C LEU A 117 -11.11 20.67 8.22
N ARG A 118 -11.85 19.56 8.17
CA ARG A 118 -11.29 18.23 8.45
C ARG A 118 -10.39 17.71 7.32
N LEU A 119 -10.55 18.20 6.09
CA LEU A 119 -9.76 17.73 4.95
C LEU A 119 -8.24 17.94 5.10
N PRO A 120 -7.73 19.11 5.52
CA PRO A 120 -6.30 19.28 5.78
C PRO A 120 -5.79 18.39 6.91
N LEU A 121 -6.62 18.11 7.94
CA LEU A 121 -6.26 17.19 9.02
C LEU A 121 -6.12 15.75 8.49
N TRP A 122 -7.07 15.30 7.68
CA TRP A 122 -6.99 13.99 7.02
C TRP A 122 -5.80 13.88 6.08
N LEU A 123 -5.54 14.93 5.30
CA LEU A 123 -4.37 14.97 4.42
C LEU A 123 -3.07 14.87 5.21
N GLY A 124 -2.96 15.63 6.30
CA GLY A 124 -1.82 15.55 7.22
C GLY A 124 -1.65 14.15 7.77
N GLY A 125 -2.71 13.54 8.30
CA GLY A 125 -2.68 12.17 8.83
C GLY A 125 -2.25 11.13 7.79
N LEU A 126 -2.77 11.20 6.57
CA LEU A 126 -2.41 10.28 5.48
C LEU A 126 -0.94 10.43 5.08
N VAL A 127 -0.45 11.67 4.94
CA VAL A 127 0.95 11.95 4.59
C VAL A 127 1.89 11.52 5.70
N THR A 128 1.56 11.79 6.97
CA THR A 128 2.34 11.34 8.12
C THR A 128 2.40 9.82 8.20
N LEU A 129 1.27 9.12 8.03
CA LEU A 129 1.24 7.67 8.03
C LEU A 129 2.09 7.10 6.88
N GLN A 130 1.99 7.69 5.68
CA GLN A 130 2.79 7.28 4.54
C GLN A 130 4.29 7.48 4.81
N ALA A 131 4.69 8.61 5.40
CA ALA A 131 6.07 8.86 5.78
C ALA A 131 6.59 7.88 6.84
N LEU A 132 5.77 7.54 7.84
CA LEU A 132 6.10 6.56 8.87
C LEU A 132 6.31 5.16 8.28
N LEU A 133 5.47 4.74 7.34
CA LEU A 133 5.62 3.44 6.67
C LEU A 133 6.88 3.38 5.80
N ILE A 134 7.18 4.46 5.06
CA ILE A 134 8.42 4.55 4.26
C ILE A 134 9.65 4.51 5.18
N ALA A 135 9.65 5.30 6.25
CA ALA A 135 10.75 5.35 7.20
C ALA A 135 10.94 4.01 7.93
N GLY A 136 9.85 3.36 8.33
CA GLY A 136 9.87 2.04 8.96
C GLY A 136 10.47 0.99 8.03
N ALA A 137 10.01 0.93 6.78
CA ALA A 137 10.53 0.01 5.78
C ALA A 137 12.01 0.25 5.45
N GLY A 138 12.42 1.51 5.30
CA GLY A 138 13.82 1.88 5.09
C GLY A 138 14.72 1.52 6.28
N CYS A 139 14.25 1.76 7.51
CA CYS A 139 14.97 1.42 8.74
C CYS A 139 15.14 -0.11 8.88
N SER A 140 14.09 -0.88 8.58
CA SER A 140 14.18 -2.35 8.57
C SER A 140 15.15 -2.88 7.51
N ALA A 141 15.26 -2.22 6.36
CA ALA A 141 16.22 -2.60 5.31
C ALA A 141 17.67 -2.21 5.64
N LEU A 142 17.91 -1.23 6.52
CA LEU A 142 19.24 -0.82 6.98
C LEU A 142 19.77 -1.69 8.14
N LEU A 143 18.88 -2.34 8.89
CA LEU A 143 19.22 -3.17 10.06
C LEU A 143 19.22 -4.68 9.77
N ALA A 144 18.75 -5.10 8.59
CA ALA A 144 18.75 -6.49 8.11
C ALA A 144 19.99 -6.76 7.23
#